data_AF-A0A6G3Z2F2-F1
#
_entry.id   AF-A0A6G3Z2F2-F1
#
_cell.length_a   1.000
_cell.length_b   1.000
_cell.length_c   1.000
_cell.angle_alpha   90.00
_cell.angle_beta   90.00
_cell.angle_gamma   90.00
#
_symmetry.space_group_name_H-M   'P 1'
#
loop_
_entity.id
_entity.type
_entity.pdbx_description
1 polymer ?
#
loop_
_entity_poly.entity_id
_entity_poly.type
_entity_poly.pdbx_seq_one_letter_code
_entity_poly.pdbx_strand_id
1 'polypeptide(L)'
;MIWSALFDLALLPLAQAQPPPPIPSPEVELLKNQLEFILQLNTVFLGFLAILGGLLTWFFKSNLDDAKEMATRMVRQELSDHIEPLIKAETNNLQRTLRTEQIISNTVVDYYVPATPTSDPLEYHLLKGRGFLNVRLWQPDRPPNGRFGSVLVIDFVNCDLLALPEIASPDDNVRKVGYTKRDRLVNETIQRLIELRIGRPILVVYVRPGMGRIGAIDQLTTHFPEDVKYYSSANTPVALMGSVVDSAYVAHGDRQFAG
;
A
#
# COMPACT_ATOMS: atom_id res chain seq x y z
N MET A 1 2.21 -82.22 16.21
CA MET A 1 0.82 -82.15 15.69
C MET A 1 0.43 -80.68 15.61
N ILE A 2 0.06 -80.24 14.39
CA ILE A 2 -1.04 -79.29 14.06
C ILE A 2 -0.97 -77.91 14.72
N TRP A 3 -1.08 -76.74 14.08
CA TRP A 3 -1.04 -76.21 12.71
C TRP A 3 -1.35 -74.70 12.90
N SER A 4 -0.82 -73.85 12.01
CA SER A 4 -1.42 -72.58 11.53
C SER A 4 -1.93 -71.50 12.52
N ALA A 5 -1.22 -70.37 12.55
CA ALA A 5 -1.76 -69.00 12.51
C ALA A 5 -0.65 -68.07 11.96
N LEU A 6 -0.45 -67.94 10.64
CA LEU A 6 -1.08 -66.95 9.75
C LEU A 6 -1.22 -65.59 10.45
N PHE A 7 -0.25 -64.68 10.26
CA PHE A 7 -0.29 -63.60 9.26
C PHE A 7 -1.53 -62.71 9.39
N ASP A 8 -1.50 -61.79 10.36
CA ASP A 8 -2.29 -60.54 10.33
C ASP A 8 -1.34 -59.36 10.51
N LEU A 9 -0.62 -59.06 9.42
CA LEU A 9 0.04 -57.78 9.21
C LEU A 9 -1.08 -56.79 8.85
N ALA A 10 -1.64 -56.15 9.88
CA ALA A 10 -2.59 -55.07 9.72
C ALA A 10 -1.92 -53.92 8.93
N LEU A 11 -2.28 -53.84 7.65
CA LEU A 11 -2.03 -52.70 6.78
C LEU A 11 -2.66 -51.44 7.42
N LEU A 12 -1.82 -50.56 7.93
CA LEU A 12 -2.18 -49.17 8.17
C LEU A 12 -2.64 -48.56 6.84
N PRO A 13 -3.85 -47.98 6.75
CA PRO A 13 -4.21 -47.20 5.57
C PRO A 13 -3.37 -45.93 5.60
N LEU A 14 -2.45 -45.80 4.64
CA LEU A 14 -1.88 -44.51 4.26
C LEU A 14 -3.06 -43.61 3.89
N ALA A 15 -3.40 -42.68 4.78
CA ALA A 15 -4.28 -41.57 4.47
C ALA A 15 -3.69 -40.86 3.24
N GLN A 16 -4.35 -41.01 2.09
CA GLN A 16 -4.07 -40.18 0.93
C GLN A 16 -4.44 -38.75 1.29
N ALA A 17 -3.44 -37.91 1.53
CA ALA A 17 -3.63 -36.48 1.59
C ALA A 17 -4.18 -36.03 0.22
N GLN A 18 -5.42 -35.58 0.19
CA GLN A 18 -5.94 -34.87 -0.98
C GLN A 18 -5.09 -33.61 -1.18
N PRO A 19 -4.61 -33.32 -2.40
CA PRO A 19 -3.97 -32.03 -2.67
C PRO A 19 -4.98 -30.91 -2.38
N PRO A 20 -4.55 -29.80 -1.75
CA PRO A 20 -5.45 -28.69 -1.47
C PRO A 20 -6.05 -28.15 -2.79
N PRO A 21 -7.31 -27.68 -2.76
CA PRO A 21 -7.92 -27.07 -3.94
C PRO A 21 -7.06 -25.89 -4.41
N PRO A 22 -6.88 -25.70 -5.73
CA PRO A 22 -6.05 -24.63 -6.26
C PRO A 22 -6.59 -23.28 -5.81
N ILE A 23 -5.80 -22.58 -5.00
CA ILE A 23 -6.04 -21.19 -4.63
C ILE A 23 -5.88 -20.38 -5.92
N PRO A 24 -6.90 -19.62 -6.39
CA PRO A 24 -6.74 -18.76 -7.55
C PRO A 24 -5.72 -17.68 -7.20
N SER A 25 -4.52 -17.79 -7.76
CA SER A 25 -3.47 -16.79 -7.64
C SER A 25 -3.91 -15.53 -8.42
N PRO A 26 -3.72 -14.32 -7.88
CA PRO A 26 -4.08 -13.06 -8.55
C PRO A 26 -3.36 -12.88 -9.90
N GLU A 27 -2.23 -13.57 -10.10
CA GLU A 27 -1.54 -13.67 -11.38
C GLU A 27 -2.36 -14.39 -12.46
N VAL A 28 -3.20 -15.37 -12.09
CA VAL A 28 -4.10 -16.07 -13.02
C VAL A 28 -5.25 -15.15 -13.43
N GLU A 29 -5.72 -14.28 -12.55
CA GLU A 29 -6.72 -13.25 -12.91
C GLU A 29 -6.11 -12.17 -13.80
N LEU A 30 -4.87 -11.75 -13.53
CA LEU A 30 -4.14 -10.78 -14.36
C LEU A 30 -3.82 -11.37 -15.75
N LEU A 31 -3.40 -12.64 -15.82
CA LEU A 31 -3.20 -13.39 -17.07
C LEU A 31 -4.50 -13.63 -17.81
N LYS A 32 -5.62 -13.94 -17.12
CA LYS A 32 -6.94 -14.06 -17.74
C LYS A 32 -7.40 -12.73 -18.33
N ASN A 33 -7.24 -11.62 -17.62
CA ASN A 33 -7.58 -10.28 -18.11
C ASN A 33 -6.72 -9.90 -19.34
N GLN A 34 -5.43 -10.24 -19.34
CA GLN A 34 -4.55 -10.04 -20.50
C GLN A 34 -4.95 -10.95 -21.68
N LEU A 35 -5.31 -12.20 -21.43
CA LEU A 35 -5.76 -13.15 -22.45
C LEU A 35 -7.11 -12.73 -23.04
N GLU A 36 -8.05 -12.27 -22.21
CA GLU A 36 -9.34 -11.71 -22.63
C GLU A 36 -9.15 -10.44 -23.44
N PHE A 37 -8.22 -9.57 -23.06
CA PHE A 37 -7.87 -8.39 -23.85
C PHE A 37 -7.29 -8.76 -25.23
N ILE A 38 -6.39 -9.75 -25.30
CA ILE A 38 -5.84 -10.25 -26.57
C ILE A 38 -6.92 -10.94 -27.42
N LEU A 39 -7.81 -11.72 -26.80
CA LEU A 39 -8.93 -12.37 -27.47
C LEU A 39 -9.95 -11.35 -28.00
N GLN A 40 -10.27 -10.32 -27.21
CA GLN A 40 -11.15 -9.23 -27.63
C GLN A 40 -10.51 -8.42 -28.77
N LEU A 41 -9.22 -8.09 -28.68
CA LEU A 41 -8.49 -7.45 -29.77
C LEU A 41 -8.50 -8.30 -31.04
N ASN A 42 -8.25 -9.61 -30.94
CA ASN A 42 -8.31 -10.52 -32.09
C ASN A 42 -9.72 -10.62 -32.68
N THR A 43 -10.77 -10.62 -31.84
CA THR A 43 -12.17 -10.71 -32.29
C THR A 43 -12.61 -9.42 -32.97
N VAL A 44 -12.25 -8.27 -32.40
CA VAL A 44 -12.50 -6.94 -32.99
C VAL A 44 -11.70 -6.78 -34.28
N PHE A 45 -10.45 -7.24 -34.32
CA PHE A 45 -9.61 -7.20 -35.51
C PHE A 45 -10.14 -8.13 -36.62
N LEU A 46 -10.62 -9.33 -36.29
CA LEU A 46 -11.29 -10.23 -37.23
C LEU A 46 -12.63 -9.66 -37.71
N GLY A 47 -13.40 -9.02 -36.83
CA GLY A 47 -14.63 -8.31 -37.21
C GLY A 47 -14.34 -7.15 -38.16
N PHE A 48 -13.30 -6.36 -37.89
CA PHE A 48 -12.80 -5.30 -38.75
C PHE A 48 -12.33 -5.83 -40.11
N LEU A 49 -11.61 -6.95 -40.14
CA LEU A 49 -11.19 -7.62 -41.37
C LEU A 49 -12.38 -8.17 -42.18
N ALA A 50 -13.41 -8.70 -41.52
CA ALA A 50 -14.63 -9.17 -42.18
C ALA A 50 -15.42 -8.01 -42.80
N ILE A 51 -15.50 -6.87 -42.11
CA ILE A 51 -16.10 -5.64 -42.63
C ILE A 51 -15.26 -5.08 -43.79
N LEU A 52 -13.94 -5.03 -43.67
CA LEU A 52 -13.03 -4.64 -44.75
C LEU A 52 -13.15 -5.56 -45.97
N GLY A 53 -13.24 -6.87 -45.76
CA GLY A 53 -13.41 -7.85 -46.84
C GLY A 53 -14.74 -7.69 -47.57
N GLY A 54 -15.83 -7.46 -46.82
CA GLY A 54 -17.15 -7.16 -47.39
C GLY A 54 -17.16 -5.83 -48.16
N LEU A 55 -16.52 -4.80 -47.60
CA LEU A 55 -16.38 -3.49 -48.23
C LEU A 55 -15.51 -3.54 -49.49
N LEU A 56 -14.38 -4.24 -49.48
CA LEU A 56 -13.52 -4.43 -50.67
C LEU A 56 -14.28 -5.12 -51.82
N THR A 57 -15.10 -6.14 -51.49
CA THR A 57 -15.90 -6.87 -52.48
C THR A 57 -17.02 -5.98 -53.07
N TRP A 58 -17.57 -5.06 -52.26
CA TRP A 58 -18.55 -4.07 -52.70
C TRP A 58 -17.90 -2.90 -53.49
N PHE A 59 -16.68 -2.49 -53.11
CA PHE A 59 -15.90 -1.41 -53.73
C PHE A 59 -15.40 -1.72 -55.14
N PHE A 60 -15.17 -3.00 -55.48
CA PHE A 60 -14.89 -3.38 -56.88
C PHE A 60 -16.05 -3.12 -57.85
N LYS A 61 -17.26 -2.80 -57.35
CA LYS A 61 -18.47 -2.62 -58.15
C LYS A 61 -18.86 -1.15 -58.38
N SER A 62 -18.21 -0.15 -57.77
CA SER A 62 -18.61 1.27 -57.90
C SER A 62 -17.43 2.24 -57.72
N ASN A 63 -17.53 3.45 -58.30
CA ASN A 63 -16.47 4.46 -58.46
C ASN A 63 -15.51 4.59 -57.26
N LEU A 64 -14.22 4.41 -57.55
CA LEU A 64 -13.12 4.25 -56.60
C LEU A 64 -12.85 5.48 -55.71
N ASP A 65 -13.25 6.67 -56.17
CA ASP A 65 -13.04 7.93 -55.45
C ASP A 65 -14.07 8.15 -54.32
N ASP A 66 -15.35 7.92 -54.57
CA ASP A 66 -16.42 8.01 -53.54
C ASP A 66 -16.21 6.95 -52.44
N ALA A 67 -15.74 5.78 -52.86
CA ALA A 67 -15.37 4.66 -52.00
C ALA A 67 -14.24 5.03 -51.01
N LYS A 68 -13.19 5.67 -51.52
CA LYS A 68 -12.04 6.11 -50.73
C LYS A 68 -12.45 7.17 -49.72
N GLU A 69 -13.31 8.11 -50.11
CA GLU A 69 -13.77 9.18 -49.22
C GLU A 69 -14.67 8.65 -48.10
N MET A 70 -15.58 7.73 -48.43
CA MET A 70 -16.47 7.10 -47.45
C MET A 70 -15.71 6.20 -46.47
N ALA A 71 -14.74 5.41 -46.96
CA ALA A 71 -13.86 4.60 -46.12
C ALA A 71 -13.00 5.47 -45.19
N THR A 72 -12.46 6.58 -45.68
CA THR A 72 -11.66 7.50 -44.87
C THR A 72 -12.50 8.17 -43.78
N ARG A 73 -13.76 8.53 -44.08
CA ARG A 73 -14.71 9.05 -43.08
C ARG A 73 -15.09 8.00 -42.06
N MET A 74 -15.47 6.80 -42.48
CA MET A 74 -15.82 5.71 -41.56
C MET A 74 -14.65 5.33 -40.66
N VAL A 75 -13.43 5.20 -41.20
CA VAL A 75 -12.23 4.91 -40.39
C VAL A 75 -11.94 6.05 -39.42
N ARG A 76 -11.99 7.32 -39.85
CA ARG A 76 -11.79 8.46 -38.93
C ARG A 76 -12.84 8.52 -37.85
N GLN A 77 -14.09 8.25 -38.19
CA GLN A 77 -15.21 8.27 -37.27
C GLN A 77 -15.11 7.12 -36.27
N GLU A 78 -14.80 5.90 -36.71
CA GLU A 78 -14.57 4.77 -35.83
C GLU A 78 -13.35 4.99 -34.90
N LEU A 79 -12.27 5.59 -35.42
CA LEU A 79 -11.09 5.95 -34.65
C LEU A 79 -11.40 7.02 -33.58
N SER A 80 -12.17 8.04 -33.95
CA SER A 80 -12.61 9.12 -33.05
C SER A 80 -13.59 8.62 -31.99
N ASP A 81 -14.52 7.75 -32.37
CA ASP A 81 -15.63 7.32 -31.50
C ASP A 81 -15.18 6.21 -30.54
N HIS A 82 -14.19 5.39 -30.91
CA HIS A 82 -13.80 4.22 -30.11
C HIS A 82 -12.36 4.26 -29.59
N ILE A 83 -11.40 4.80 -30.35
CA ILE A 83 -9.98 4.75 -29.97
C ILE A 83 -9.55 5.98 -29.17
N GLU A 84 -9.99 7.17 -29.57
CA GLU A 84 -9.64 8.41 -28.87
C GLU A 84 -10.08 8.44 -27.39
N PRO A 85 -11.29 7.97 -27.01
CA PRO A 85 -11.70 7.89 -25.61
C PRO A 85 -10.84 6.91 -24.81
N LEU A 86 -10.44 5.79 -25.40
CA LEU A 86 -9.59 4.78 -24.76
C LEU A 86 -8.17 5.31 -24.54
N ILE A 87 -7.56 5.96 -25.54
CA ILE A 87 -6.24 6.59 -25.39
C ILE A 87 -6.29 7.69 -24.32
N LYS A 88 -7.36 8.50 -24.31
CA LYS A 88 -7.53 9.55 -23.32
C LYS A 88 -7.71 8.98 -21.90
N ALA A 89 -8.49 7.91 -21.76
CA ALA A 89 -8.65 7.21 -20.49
C ALA A 89 -7.31 6.65 -19.98
N GLU A 90 -6.55 5.99 -20.85
CA GLU A 90 -5.24 5.42 -20.49
C GLU A 90 -4.22 6.51 -20.14
N THR A 91 -4.17 7.59 -20.93
CA THR A 91 -3.29 8.74 -20.65
C THR A 91 -3.62 9.38 -19.29
N ASN A 92 -4.91 9.54 -18.98
CA ASN A 92 -5.35 10.05 -17.69
C ASN A 92 -4.97 9.11 -16.54
N ASN A 93 -5.08 7.80 -16.74
CA ASN A 93 -4.68 6.79 -15.76
C ASN A 93 -3.17 6.83 -15.50
N LEU A 94 -2.36 6.87 -16.56
CA LEU A 94 -0.90 7.00 -16.45
C LEU A 94 -0.51 8.30 -15.74
N GLN A 95 -1.15 9.41 -16.09
CA GLN A 95 -0.89 10.70 -15.44
C GLN A 95 -1.22 10.65 -13.94
N ARG A 96 -2.33 10.00 -13.56
CA ARG A 96 -2.69 9.79 -12.15
C ARG A 96 -1.64 8.95 -11.44
N THR A 97 -1.24 7.82 -12.00
CA THR A 97 -0.22 6.93 -11.43
C THR A 97 1.13 7.63 -11.26
N LEU A 98 1.57 8.40 -12.27
CA LEU A 98 2.81 9.16 -12.18
C LEU A 98 2.75 10.24 -11.11
N ARG A 99 1.63 10.96 -11.01
CA ARG A 99 1.44 11.99 -9.96
C ARG A 99 1.48 11.37 -8.56
N THR A 100 0.84 10.22 -8.39
CA THR A 100 0.82 9.43 -7.16
C THR A 100 2.25 9.08 -6.71
N GLU A 101 3.06 8.51 -7.61
CA GLU A 101 4.46 8.16 -7.30
C GLU A 101 5.37 9.40 -7.15
N GLN A 102 5.07 10.50 -7.82
CA GLN A 102 5.75 11.79 -7.60
C GLN A 102 5.51 12.33 -6.18
N ILE A 103 4.30 12.17 -5.63
CA ILE A 103 4.01 12.59 -4.26
C ILE A 103 4.85 11.78 -3.27
N ILE A 104 4.93 10.46 -3.46
CA ILE A 104 5.73 9.56 -2.61
C ILE A 104 7.21 9.95 -2.68
N SER A 105 7.77 10.05 -3.89
CA SER A 105 9.20 10.31 -4.08
C SER A 105 9.66 11.69 -3.58
N ASN A 106 8.80 12.71 -3.66
CA ASN A 106 9.11 14.06 -3.17
C ASN A 106 8.78 14.28 -1.68
N THR A 107 8.16 13.30 -1.02
CA THR A 107 7.82 13.43 0.40
C THR A 107 9.05 13.14 1.26
N VAL A 108 9.40 14.10 2.11
CA VAL A 108 10.41 13.92 3.16
C VAL A 108 9.75 13.24 4.35
N VAL A 109 10.25 12.06 4.71
CA VAL A 109 9.79 11.27 5.85
C VAL A 109 10.86 11.30 6.93
N ASP A 110 10.49 11.80 8.11
CA ASP A 110 11.30 11.66 9.31
C ASP A 110 10.93 10.37 10.02
N TYR A 111 11.91 9.51 10.23
CA TYR A 111 11.75 8.23 10.93
C TYR A 111 12.44 8.32 12.28
N TYR A 112 11.65 8.47 13.34
CA TYR A 112 12.14 8.62 14.70
C TYR A 112 12.02 7.32 15.47
N VAL A 113 13.12 6.89 16.09
CA VAL A 113 13.14 5.77 17.03
C VAL A 113 13.42 6.33 18.44
N PRO A 114 12.52 6.18 19.43
CA PRO A 114 12.66 6.76 20.78
C PRO A 114 13.77 6.18 21.66
N ALA A 115 14.61 5.32 21.12
CA ALA A 115 15.79 4.75 21.76
C ALA A 115 16.88 4.55 20.70
N THR A 116 18.11 4.27 21.12
CA THR A 116 19.19 3.87 20.20
C THR A 116 19.00 2.40 19.83
N PRO A 117 18.55 2.06 18.60
CA PRO A 117 18.43 0.68 18.19
C PRO A 117 19.83 0.09 17.92
N THR A 118 19.97 -1.22 18.07
CA THR A 118 21.21 -1.95 17.77
C THR A 118 21.55 -1.94 16.27
N SER A 119 20.52 -1.80 15.43
CA SER A 119 20.62 -1.72 13.97
C SER A 119 19.51 -0.84 13.42
N ASP A 120 19.63 -0.39 12.19
CA ASP A 120 18.57 0.35 11.51
C ASP A 120 17.29 -0.52 11.42
N PRO A 121 16.10 0.05 11.70
CA PRO A 121 14.83 -0.66 11.55
C PRO A 121 14.60 -1.16 10.12
N LEU A 122 14.05 -2.36 9.94
CA LEU A 122 13.72 -2.88 8.61
C LEU A 122 12.71 -1.97 7.91
N GLU A 123 11.71 -1.47 8.63
CA GLU A 123 10.67 -0.60 8.12
C GLU A 123 11.22 0.73 7.56
N TYR A 124 12.31 1.25 8.11
CA TYR A 124 13.03 2.39 7.56
C TYR A 124 13.54 2.11 6.14
N HIS A 125 14.12 0.92 5.91
CA HIS A 125 14.58 0.51 4.59
C HIS A 125 13.41 0.19 3.64
N LEU A 126 12.31 -0.37 4.16
CA LEU A 126 11.11 -0.63 3.36
C LEU A 126 10.49 0.65 2.81
N LEU A 127 10.48 1.74 3.57
CA LEU A 127 10.00 3.03 3.07
C LEU A 127 10.85 3.53 1.89
N LYS A 128 12.18 3.40 1.98
CA LYS A 128 13.05 3.72 0.84
C LYS A 128 12.78 2.82 -0.36
N GLY A 129 12.63 1.52 -0.12
CA GLY A 129 12.29 0.54 -1.17
C GLY A 129 10.93 0.79 -1.82
N ARG A 130 9.96 1.35 -1.08
CA ARG A 130 8.65 1.76 -1.62
C ARG A 130 8.75 2.97 -2.55
N GLY A 131 9.83 3.74 -2.52
CA GLY A 131 10.03 4.90 -3.39
C GLY A 131 10.09 6.24 -2.67
N PHE A 132 10.06 6.27 -1.33
CA PHE A 132 10.37 7.49 -0.58
C PHE A 132 11.86 7.80 -0.69
N LEU A 133 12.24 8.79 -1.49
CA LEU A 133 13.66 9.07 -1.77
C LEU A 133 14.36 9.77 -0.60
N ASN A 134 13.61 10.45 0.27
CA ASN A 134 14.16 11.20 1.39
C ASN A 134 13.58 10.73 2.73
N VAL A 135 14.10 9.60 3.23
CA VAL A 135 13.78 9.07 4.56
C VAL A 135 14.95 9.33 5.50
N ARG A 136 14.74 10.19 6.50
CA ARG A 136 15.75 10.59 7.48
C ARG A 136 15.54 9.83 8.77
N LEU A 137 16.44 8.90 9.09
CA LEU A 137 16.44 8.20 10.37
C LEU A 137 17.06 9.11 11.43
N TRP A 138 16.40 9.26 12.57
CA TRP A 138 16.94 10.04 13.68
C TRP A 138 16.51 9.49 15.04
N GLN A 139 17.28 9.88 16.05
CA GLN A 139 17.25 9.34 17.40
C GLN A 139 17.26 10.52 18.40
N PRO A 140 16.93 10.31 19.69
CA PRO A 140 16.85 11.40 20.66
C PRO A 140 18.14 12.22 20.79
N ASP A 141 19.30 11.58 20.61
CA ASP A 141 20.63 12.18 20.69
C ASP A 141 21.07 12.86 19.38
N ARG A 142 20.36 12.62 18.28
CA ARG A 142 20.70 13.11 16.94
C ARG A 142 19.45 13.63 16.24
N PRO A 143 18.90 14.79 16.66
CA PRO A 143 17.74 15.39 16.01
C PRO A 143 18.04 15.79 14.56
N PRO A 144 17.01 15.89 13.70
CA PRO A 144 17.19 16.26 12.31
C PRO A 144 17.68 17.71 12.21
N ASN A 145 18.60 17.97 11.27
CA ASN A 145 19.03 19.32 10.96
C ASN A 145 17.89 20.08 10.26
N GLY A 146 17.31 21.07 10.95
CA GLY A 146 16.30 21.96 10.41
C GLY A 146 14.87 21.52 10.72
N ARG A 147 13.97 21.66 9.75
CA ARG A 147 12.55 21.37 9.93
C ARG A 147 12.23 19.88 9.78
N PHE A 148 11.16 19.46 10.43
CA PHE A 148 10.54 18.17 10.17
C PHE A 148 10.10 18.05 8.71
N GLY A 149 10.11 16.81 8.24
CA GLY A 149 9.56 16.39 6.98
C GLY A 149 8.06 16.57 6.96
N SER A 150 7.45 16.15 5.86
CA SER A 150 6.00 16.24 5.72
C SER A 150 5.28 15.17 6.55
N VAL A 151 5.97 14.05 6.79
CA VAL A 151 5.50 12.93 7.60
C VAL A 151 6.54 12.62 8.67
N LEU A 152 6.11 12.43 9.92
CA LEU A 152 6.93 12.01 11.04
C LEU A 152 6.44 10.65 11.55
N VAL A 153 7.24 9.62 11.35
CA VAL A 153 7.03 8.28 11.91
C VAL A 153 7.66 8.21 13.29
N ILE A 154 6.91 7.75 14.28
CA ILE A 154 7.37 7.52 15.65
C ILE A 154 7.30 6.02 15.92
N ASP A 155 8.46 5.37 15.91
CA ASP A 155 8.58 3.92 15.97
C ASP A 155 8.81 3.40 17.40
N PHE A 156 7.73 2.97 18.03
CA PHE A 156 7.80 2.30 19.34
C PHE A 156 7.99 0.78 19.24
N VAL A 157 8.00 0.19 18.04
CA VAL A 157 8.13 -1.26 17.82
C VAL A 157 9.59 -1.69 17.86
N ASN A 158 10.46 -0.93 17.20
CA ASN A 158 11.90 -1.17 17.12
C ASN A 158 12.66 -0.49 18.27
N CYS A 159 12.00 -0.31 19.42
CA CYS A 159 12.61 0.17 20.65
C CYS A 159 12.07 -0.62 21.86
N ASP A 160 12.89 -0.77 22.89
CA ASP A 160 12.50 -1.47 24.13
C ASP A 160 11.76 -0.56 25.13
N LEU A 161 11.46 0.69 24.74
CA LEU A 161 10.83 1.67 25.63
C LEU A 161 9.48 1.20 26.20
N LEU A 162 8.72 0.43 25.41
CA LEU A 162 7.41 -0.09 25.79
C LEU A 162 7.43 -1.55 26.25
N ALA A 163 8.60 -2.17 26.39
CA ALA A 163 8.77 -3.54 26.88
C ALA A 163 8.61 -3.60 28.42
N LEU A 164 7.44 -3.20 28.90
CA LEU A 164 7.12 -3.12 30.32
C LEU A 164 6.75 -4.51 30.86
N PRO A 165 7.47 -5.06 31.85
CA PRO A 165 7.17 -6.38 32.41
C PRO A 165 5.75 -6.45 33.01
N GLU A 166 5.23 -5.32 33.49
CA GLU A 166 3.89 -5.20 34.05
C GLU A 166 2.80 -5.59 33.04
N ILE A 167 3.01 -5.37 31.74
CA ILE A 167 2.04 -5.70 30.67
C ILE A 167 1.91 -7.22 30.48
N ALA A 168 3.00 -7.96 30.68
CA ALA A 168 3.02 -9.42 30.55
C ALA A 168 2.52 -10.14 31.82
N SER A 169 2.19 -9.40 32.89
CA SER A 169 1.73 -9.98 34.15
C SER A 169 0.39 -10.73 34.00
N PRO A 170 0.21 -11.90 34.64
CA PRO A 170 -1.09 -12.55 34.71
C PRO A 170 -2.10 -11.77 35.57
N ASP A 171 -1.64 -10.89 36.47
CA ASP A 171 -2.49 -10.07 37.33
C ASP A 171 -3.02 -8.83 36.58
N ASP A 172 -4.35 -8.75 36.45
CA ASP A 172 -5.07 -7.66 35.79
C ASP A 172 -4.76 -6.27 36.37
N ASN A 173 -4.59 -6.15 37.69
CA ASN A 173 -4.27 -4.87 38.33
C ASN A 173 -2.86 -4.40 37.96
N VAL A 174 -1.91 -5.34 37.92
CA VAL A 174 -0.53 -5.06 37.49
C VAL A 174 -0.51 -4.69 36.01
N ARG A 175 -1.25 -5.40 35.14
CA ARG A 175 -1.37 -5.03 33.72
C ARG A 175 -1.94 -3.63 33.54
N LYS A 176 -2.95 -3.25 34.33
CA LYS A 176 -3.55 -1.92 34.27
C LYS A 176 -2.52 -0.82 34.56
N VAL A 177 -1.68 -1.02 35.58
CA VAL A 177 -0.55 -0.11 35.87
C VAL A 177 0.43 -0.05 34.70
N GLY A 178 0.76 -1.20 34.10
CA GLY A 178 1.60 -1.29 32.90
C GLY A 178 1.04 -0.48 31.73
N TYR A 179 -0.26 -0.61 31.42
CA TYR A 179 -0.91 0.16 30.36
C TYR A 179 -0.91 1.66 30.63
N THR A 180 -1.19 2.09 31.87
CA THR A 180 -1.12 3.53 32.23
C THR A 180 0.29 4.07 32.08
N LYS A 181 1.31 3.33 32.51
CA LYS A 181 2.72 3.71 32.37
C LYS A 181 3.14 3.80 30.90
N ARG A 182 2.70 2.84 30.07
CA ARG A 182 2.93 2.84 28.62
C ARG A 182 2.31 4.07 27.95
N ASP A 183 1.04 4.36 28.22
CA ASP A 183 0.34 5.51 27.64
C ASP A 183 1.02 6.83 28.03
N ARG A 184 1.49 6.93 29.29
CA ARG A 184 2.29 8.07 29.75
C ARG A 184 3.59 8.22 28.96
N LEU A 185 4.35 7.14 28.77
CA LEU A 185 5.62 7.17 28.02
C LEU A 185 5.42 7.58 26.55
N VAL A 186 4.37 7.08 25.91
CA VAL A 186 4.00 7.48 24.54
C VAL A 186 3.66 8.96 24.50
N ASN A 187 2.82 9.43 25.43
CA ASN A 187 2.43 10.85 25.50
C ASN A 187 3.63 11.77 25.73
N GLU A 188 4.49 11.45 26.70
CA GLU A 188 5.72 12.20 26.99
C GLU A 188 6.66 12.25 25.78
N THR A 189 6.79 11.14 25.06
CA THR A 189 7.62 11.09 23.84
C THR A 189 7.05 11.99 22.76
N ILE A 190 5.75 11.89 22.47
CA ILE A 190 5.10 12.70 21.44
C ILE A 190 5.14 14.19 21.82
N GLN A 191 4.88 14.51 23.08
CA GLN A 191 4.96 15.88 23.60
C GLN A 191 6.35 16.48 23.35
N ARG A 192 7.43 15.78 23.72
CA ARG A 192 8.80 16.26 23.48
C ARG A 192 9.07 16.54 22.00
N LEU A 193 8.56 15.69 21.10
CA LEU A 193 8.73 15.87 19.66
C LEU A 193 7.98 17.10 19.14
N ILE A 194 6.77 17.33 19.63
CA ILE A 194 5.94 18.49 19.28
C ILE A 194 6.53 19.80 19.83
N GLU A 195 7.10 19.76 21.03
CA GLU A 195 7.77 20.88 21.68
C GLU A 195 9.03 21.35 20.94
N LEU A 196 9.63 20.52 20.09
CA LEU A 196 10.72 20.96 19.20
C LEU A 196 10.25 22.07 18.24
N ARG A 197 8.93 22.17 17.96
CA ARG A 197 8.31 23.24 17.14
C ARG A 197 8.96 23.41 15.75
N ILE A 198 9.62 22.37 15.24
CA ILE A 198 10.37 22.42 13.98
C ILE A 198 9.51 22.08 12.75
N GLY A 199 8.20 22.31 12.79
CA GLY A 199 7.29 22.08 11.67
C GLY A 199 5.92 21.58 12.13
N ARG A 200 5.09 21.18 11.17
CA ARG A 200 3.77 20.57 11.39
C ARG A 200 3.63 19.28 10.57
N PRO A 201 4.43 18.24 10.88
CA PRO A 201 4.35 16.98 10.16
C PRO A 201 3.03 16.27 10.46
N ILE A 202 2.59 15.43 9.54
CA ILE A 202 1.57 14.43 9.85
C ILE A 202 2.21 13.31 10.65
N LEU A 203 1.63 12.99 11.81
CA LEU A 203 2.20 11.99 12.73
C LEU A 203 1.73 10.58 12.35
N VAL A 204 2.67 9.64 12.25
CA VAL A 204 2.38 8.22 12.12
C VAL A 204 3.00 7.48 13.30
N VAL A 205 2.15 7.00 14.21
CA VAL A 205 2.61 6.33 15.43
C VAL A 205 2.62 4.81 15.21
N TYR A 206 3.81 4.20 15.19
CA TYR A 206 3.98 2.76 14.98
C TYR A 206 4.16 2.05 16.32
N VAL A 207 3.23 1.16 16.66
CA VAL A 207 3.11 0.53 17.98
C VAL A 207 2.82 -0.96 17.86
N ARG A 208 3.37 -1.78 18.75
CA ARG A 208 3.30 -3.24 18.60
C ARG A 208 1.85 -3.75 18.72
N PRO A 209 1.41 -4.70 17.87
CA PRO A 209 0.08 -5.27 17.96
C PRO A 209 -0.06 -6.11 19.23
N GLY A 210 -1.30 -6.30 19.70
CA GLY A 210 -1.58 -7.12 20.88
C GLY A 210 -1.31 -6.45 22.23
N MET A 211 -0.73 -5.26 22.27
CA MET A 211 -0.58 -4.49 23.52
C MET A 211 -1.84 -3.69 23.89
N GLY A 212 -2.93 -3.79 23.13
CA GLY A 212 -4.14 -2.99 23.35
C GLY A 212 -4.00 -1.54 22.85
N ARG A 213 -5.15 -0.86 22.70
CA ARG A 213 -5.24 0.53 22.21
C ARG A 213 -4.45 1.47 23.13
N ILE A 214 -3.76 2.46 22.56
CA ILE A 214 -3.00 3.46 23.31
C ILE A 214 -3.84 4.74 23.35
N GLY A 215 -4.38 5.09 24.52
CA GLY A 215 -5.28 6.23 24.67
C GLY A 215 -4.59 7.57 24.39
N ALA A 216 -3.27 7.64 24.61
CA ALA A 216 -2.48 8.83 24.30
C ALA A 216 -2.54 9.23 22.81
N ILE A 217 -2.67 8.25 21.89
CA ILE A 217 -2.78 8.51 20.45
C ILE A 217 -4.15 9.13 20.13
N ASP A 218 -5.22 8.62 20.75
CA ASP A 218 -6.57 9.10 20.53
C ASP A 218 -6.78 10.55 21.01
N GLN A 219 -5.95 10.99 21.96
CA GLN A 219 -6.03 12.31 22.57
C GLN A 219 -5.11 13.34 21.91
N LEU A 220 -4.38 12.98 20.84
CA LEU A 220 -3.39 13.86 20.22
C LEU A 220 -3.98 15.20 19.76
N THR A 221 -5.13 15.18 19.08
CA THR A 221 -5.79 16.39 18.60
C THR A 221 -6.44 17.20 19.72
N THR A 222 -6.69 16.58 20.88
CA THR A 222 -7.22 17.28 22.07
C THR A 222 -6.10 17.94 22.87
N HIS A 223 -4.96 17.25 23.02
CA HIS A 223 -3.81 17.76 23.78
C HIS A 223 -2.93 18.73 22.97
N PHE A 224 -2.85 18.55 21.65
CA PHE A 224 -1.99 19.36 20.77
C PHE A 224 -2.76 19.91 19.56
N PRO A 225 -3.89 20.61 19.77
CA PRO A 225 -4.80 21.01 18.68
C PRO A 225 -4.15 21.94 17.64
N GLU A 226 -3.19 22.76 18.04
CA GLU A 226 -2.53 23.75 17.16
C GLU A 226 -1.35 23.17 16.35
N ASP A 227 -0.81 22.04 16.80
CA ASP A 227 0.41 21.44 16.27
C ASP A 227 0.14 20.13 15.51
N VAL A 228 -0.88 19.37 15.92
CA VAL A 228 -1.25 18.07 15.36
C VAL A 228 -2.67 18.14 14.82
N LYS A 229 -2.77 18.42 13.52
CA LYS A 229 -4.03 18.41 12.78
C LYS A 229 -4.39 17.02 12.26
N TYR A 230 -3.38 16.27 11.83
CA TYR A 230 -3.54 14.95 11.22
C TYR A 230 -2.59 13.95 11.89
N TYR A 231 -3.11 12.76 12.19
CA TYR A 231 -2.31 11.65 12.67
C TYR A 231 -2.90 10.32 12.17
N SER A 232 -2.06 9.28 12.18
CA SER A 232 -2.44 7.89 11.94
C SER A 232 -1.66 6.99 12.89
N SER A 233 -2.14 5.77 13.09
CA SER A 233 -1.46 4.74 13.87
C SER A 233 -1.29 3.49 13.04
N ALA A 234 -0.15 2.82 13.20
CA ALA A 234 0.12 1.54 12.58
C ALA A 234 0.49 0.50 13.63
N ASN A 235 0.10 -0.75 13.39
CA ASN A 235 0.41 -1.86 14.28
C ASN A 235 1.05 -3.06 13.57
N THR A 236 1.37 -2.93 12.28
CA THR A 236 2.11 -3.91 11.51
C THR A 236 2.99 -3.16 10.49
N PRO A 237 4.06 -3.78 9.96
CA PRO A 237 4.87 -3.15 8.93
C PRO A 237 4.06 -2.74 7.70
N VAL A 238 3.11 -3.57 7.28
CA VAL A 238 2.23 -3.29 6.12
C VAL A 238 1.32 -2.09 6.40
N ALA A 239 0.68 -2.04 7.58
CA ALA A 239 -0.13 -0.90 7.98
C ALA A 239 0.72 0.38 8.08
N LEU A 240 1.96 0.29 8.54
CA LEU A 240 2.88 1.43 8.60
C LEU A 240 3.15 2.00 7.21
N MET A 241 3.49 1.15 6.24
CA MET A 241 3.72 1.60 4.86
C MET A 241 2.48 2.30 4.30
N GLY A 242 1.30 1.71 4.48
CA GLY A 242 0.03 2.31 4.07
C GLY A 242 -0.21 3.68 4.72
N SER A 243 -0.11 3.76 6.06
CA SER A 243 -0.28 5.00 6.81
C SER A 243 0.69 6.09 6.38
N VAL A 244 1.95 5.76 6.07
CA VAL A 244 2.94 6.76 5.61
C VAL A 244 2.62 7.25 4.20
N VAL A 245 2.19 6.36 3.30
CA VAL A 245 1.73 6.72 1.94
C VAL A 245 0.50 7.62 2.00
N ASP A 246 -0.50 7.26 2.80
CA ASP A 246 -1.71 8.08 2.97
C ASP A 246 -1.37 9.45 3.57
N SER A 247 -0.48 9.47 4.57
CA SER A 247 0.01 10.71 5.17
C SER A 247 0.76 11.58 4.17
N ALA A 248 1.50 10.99 3.22
CA ALA A 248 2.16 11.74 2.15
C ALA A 248 1.14 12.45 1.24
N TYR A 249 0.04 11.78 0.89
CA TYR A 249 -1.05 12.41 0.12
C TYR A 249 -1.73 13.54 0.88
N VAL A 250 -2.05 13.31 2.15
CA VAL A 250 -2.67 14.35 2.99
C VAL A 250 -1.73 15.55 3.13
N ALA A 251 -0.43 15.33 3.35
CA ALA A 251 0.54 16.42 3.47
C ALA A 251 0.75 17.17 2.14
N HIS A 252 0.66 16.50 1.00
CA HIS A 252 0.65 17.16 -0.30
C HIS A 252 -0.60 18.02 -0.50
N GLY A 253 -1.78 17.50 -0.16
CA GLY A 253 -3.04 18.23 -0.23
C GLY A 253 -3.07 19.43 0.71
N ASP A 254 -2.71 19.26 1.98
CA ASP A 254 -2.72 20.34 2.98
C ASP A 254 -1.84 21.53 2.54
N ARG A 255 -0.68 21.28 1.92
CA ARG A 255 0.17 22.34 1.33
C ARG A 255 -0.48 23.08 0.17
N GLN A 256 -1.31 22.40 -0.63
CA GLN A 256 -2.02 23.04 -1.75
C GLN A 256 -3.16 23.94 -1.31
N PHE A 257 -3.75 23.67 -0.14
CA PHE A 257 -4.88 24.43 0.40
C PHE A 257 -4.49 25.42 1.51
N ALA A 258 -3.30 25.27 2.11
CA ALA A 258 -2.78 26.17 3.15
C ALA A 258 -1.87 27.30 2.60
N GLY A 259 -1.62 27.33 1.29
CA GLY A 259 -0.98 28.45 0.59
C GLY A 259 -2.01 29.40 0.02
#